data_AF-A0A931ZVL2-F1
#
_entry.id   AF-A0A931ZVL2-F1
#
_cell.length_a   1.000
_cell.length_b   1.000
_cell.length_c   1.000
_cell.angle_alpha   90.00
_cell.angle_beta   90.00
_cell.angle_gamma   90.00
#
_symmetry.space_group_name_H-M   'P 1'
#
loop_
_entity.id
_entity.type
_entity.pdbx_description
1 polymer ?
#
loop_
_entity_poly.entity_id
_entity_poly.type
_entity_poly.pdbx_seq_one_letter_code
_entity_poly.pdbx_strand_id
1 'polypeptide(L)'
;MGNDVTGTRGTIRGQDAIGAPWRVERGEARLSQRGELRVKVEGLVLQSSGVNPITAFKAILSCLTNSEDTPLTLVTVNLSTELFPASSEGDVEIREVVGDIPSPCYAPLVLVTNAAGRWAAISGF
;
A
#
# COMPACT_ATOMS: atom_id res chain seq x y z
N MET A 1 -5.21 6.95 -26.13
CA MET A 1 -3.99 6.43 -25.46
C MET A 1 -4.15 6.77 -23.99
N GLY A 2 -4.31 5.77 -23.12
CA GLY A 2 -4.77 5.94 -21.74
C GLY A 2 -3.73 6.60 -20.83
N ASN A 3 -4.20 7.48 -19.95
CA ASN A 3 -3.41 8.16 -18.92
C ASN A 3 -3.15 7.23 -17.71
N ASP A 4 -2.70 6.00 -17.97
CA ASP A 4 -2.54 5.02 -16.89
C ASP A 4 -1.28 5.34 -16.06
N VAL A 5 -1.52 5.64 -14.78
CA VAL A 5 -0.51 6.01 -13.79
C VAL A 5 0.26 4.74 -13.37
N THR A 6 1.44 4.52 -13.97
CA THR A 6 2.27 3.32 -13.78
C THR A 6 3.75 3.69 -13.61
N GLY A 7 4.53 2.81 -12.98
CA GLY A 7 5.96 3.05 -12.73
C GLY A 7 6.21 4.33 -11.92
N THR A 8 7.29 5.03 -12.25
CA THR A 8 7.68 6.30 -11.59
C THR A 8 6.72 7.45 -11.85
N ARG A 9 5.87 7.36 -12.88
CA ARG A 9 4.82 8.37 -13.10
C ARG A 9 3.70 8.27 -12.05
N GLY A 10 3.62 7.13 -11.37
CA GLY A 10 2.70 6.88 -10.27
C GLY A 10 3.32 6.90 -8.90
N THR A 11 4.53 7.45 -8.72
CA THR A 11 5.17 7.46 -7.41
C THR A 11 4.32 8.18 -6.37
N ILE A 12 4.00 7.50 -5.28
CA ILE A 12 3.30 8.05 -4.11
C ILE A 12 4.13 7.73 -2.89
N ARG A 13 4.49 8.76 -2.10
CA ARG A 13 5.28 8.60 -0.86
C ARG A 13 6.60 7.81 -1.07
N GLY A 14 7.21 7.96 -2.25
CA GLY A 14 8.43 7.26 -2.65
C GLY A 14 8.23 5.82 -3.13
N GLN A 15 6.98 5.33 -3.20
CA GLN A 15 6.66 4.02 -3.75
C GLN A 15 6.11 4.15 -5.17
N ASP A 16 6.77 3.52 -6.13
CA ASP A 16 6.37 3.53 -7.53
C ASP A 16 5.13 2.68 -7.77
N ALA A 17 4.31 3.07 -8.75
CA ALA A 17 3.23 2.22 -9.21
C ALA A 17 3.78 0.96 -9.89
N ILE A 18 3.04 -0.12 -9.78
CA ILE A 18 3.28 -1.32 -10.58
C ILE A 18 3.15 -1.02 -12.08
N GLY A 19 3.84 -1.80 -12.91
CA GLY A 19 4.10 -1.47 -14.32
C GLY A 19 2.94 -1.73 -15.28
N ALA A 20 1.71 -1.88 -14.79
CA ALA A 20 0.53 -2.17 -15.60
C ALA A 20 -0.72 -1.60 -14.91
N PRO A 21 -1.84 -1.39 -15.63
CA PRO A 21 -3.11 -1.02 -15.03
C PRO A 21 -3.73 -2.19 -14.25
N TRP A 22 -4.12 -1.92 -13.01
CA TRP A 22 -4.83 -2.86 -12.14
C TRP A 22 -6.23 -2.35 -11.85
N ARG A 23 -7.12 -3.27 -11.50
CA ARG A 23 -8.44 -2.96 -10.93
C ARG A 23 -8.60 -3.72 -9.63
N VAL A 24 -9.40 -3.16 -8.74
CA VAL A 24 -9.82 -3.75 -7.48
C VAL A 24 -11.34 -3.81 -7.50
N GLU A 25 -11.92 -4.94 -7.10
CA GLU A 25 -13.37 -5.05 -6.94
C GLU A 25 -13.79 -4.42 -5.61
N ARG A 26 -13.12 -4.80 -4.52
CA ARG A 26 -13.36 -4.26 -3.19
C ARG A 26 -12.05 -4.15 -2.42
N GLY A 27 -11.89 -3.06 -1.68
CA GLY A 27 -10.76 -2.85 -0.78
C GLY A 27 -11.23 -2.24 0.53
N GLU A 28 -10.62 -2.68 1.63
CA GLU A 28 -10.80 -2.09 2.94
C GLU A 28 -9.46 -2.10 3.70
N ALA A 29 -9.14 -0.98 4.34
CA ALA A 29 -8.01 -0.86 5.26
C ALA A 29 -8.49 -0.30 6.60
N ARG A 30 -8.02 -0.90 7.70
CA ARG A 30 -8.28 -0.43 9.07
C ARG A 30 -6.98 -0.46 9.87
N LEU A 31 -6.75 0.60 10.63
CA LEU A 31 -5.61 0.72 11.54
C LEU A 31 -6.15 1.00 12.94
N SER A 32 -5.82 0.15 13.89
CA SER A 32 -6.18 0.36 15.29
C SER A 32 -5.20 1.31 15.97
N GLN A 33 -5.60 1.87 17.12
CA GLN A 33 -4.71 2.68 17.97
C GLN A 33 -3.50 1.91 18.52
N ARG A 34 -3.52 0.57 18.45
CA ARG A 34 -2.42 -0.30 18.87
C ARG A 34 -1.51 -0.73 17.71
N GLY A 35 -1.70 -0.16 16.52
CA GLY A 35 -0.93 -0.51 15.33
C GLY A 35 -1.39 -1.80 14.63
N GLU A 36 -2.55 -2.37 15.01
CA GLU A 36 -3.11 -3.49 14.23
C GLU A 36 -3.58 -2.98 12.87
N LEU A 37 -2.81 -3.29 11.83
CA LEU A 37 -3.16 -3.04 10.45
C LEU A 37 -3.90 -4.25 9.89
N ARG A 38 -5.10 -4.02 9.38
CA ARG A 38 -5.88 -5.01 8.63
C ARG A 38 -6.21 -4.46 7.26
N VAL A 39 -5.81 -5.18 6.23
CA VAL A 39 -6.14 -4.86 4.83
C VAL A 39 -6.80 -6.07 4.21
N LYS A 40 -7.97 -5.86 3.62
CA LYS A 40 -8.66 -6.86 2.81
C LYS A 40 -8.80 -6.30 1.40
N VAL A 41 -8.32 -7.05 0.42
CA VAL A 41 -8.53 -6.73 -0.99
C VAL A 41 -9.17 -7.93 -1.64
N GLU A 42 -10.21 -7.68 -2.43
CA GLU A 42 -10.90 -8.66 -3.25
C GLU A 42 -10.79 -8.22 -4.72
N GLY A 43 -10.48 -9.16 -5.60
CA GLY A 43 -10.46 -8.89 -7.04
C GLY A 43 -9.33 -7.97 -7.52
N LEU A 44 -8.15 -7.94 -6.86
CA LEU A 44 -6.99 -7.18 -7.36
C LEU A 44 -6.32 -7.89 -8.53
N VAL A 45 -6.69 -7.50 -9.75
CA VAL A 45 -6.24 -8.17 -10.98
C VAL A 45 -5.76 -7.18 -12.03
N LEU A 46 -4.95 -7.66 -12.97
CA LEU A 46 -4.59 -6.91 -14.17
C LEU A 46 -5.84 -6.62 -14.99
N GLN A 47 -5.99 -5.37 -15.44
CA GLN A 47 -7.13 -5.01 -16.29
C GLN A 47 -7.13 -5.74 -17.63
N SER A 48 -5.96 -6.10 -18.15
CA SER A 48 -5.79 -6.75 -19.46
C SER A 48 -6.21 -8.22 -19.49
N SER A 49 -5.99 -8.95 -18.40
CA SER A 49 -6.19 -10.40 -18.34
C SER A 49 -7.26 -10.83 -17.34
N GLY A 50 -7.64 -9.96 -16.40
CA GLY A 50 -8.57 -10.31 -15.33
C GLY A 50 -7.99 -11.30 -14.32
N VAL A 51 -6.68 -11.53 -14.31
CA VAL A 51 -5.99 -12.42 -13.34
C VAL A 51 -4.89 -11.69 -12.59
N ASN A 52 -4.60 -12.18 -11.38
CA ASN A 52 -3.48 -11.74 -10.56
C ASN A 52 -2.25 -12.67 -10.76
N PRO A 53 -1.18 -12.20 -11.41
CA PRO A 53 0.06 -12.97 -11.53
C PRO A 53 0.96 -12.91 -10.27
N ILE A 54 0.62 -12.09 -9.27
CA ILE A 54 1.42 -11.90 -8.06
C ILE A 54 0.91 -12.81 -6.96
N THR A 55 1.77 -13.71 -6.49
CA THR A 55 1.41 -14.73 -5.49
C THR A 55 1.42 -14.21 -4.06
N ALA A 56 2.00 -13.03 -3.81
CA ALA A 56 2.02 -12.42 -2.49
C ALA A 56 2.13 -10.89 -2.55
N PHE A 57 1.40 -10.22 -1.67
CA PHE A 57 1.44 -8.77 -1.47
C PHE A 57 1.79 -8.44 -0.02
N LYS A 58 2.29 -7.23 0.20
CA LYS A 58 2.48 -6.64 1.51
C LYS A 58 1.84 -5.26 1.57
N ALA A 59 1.51 -4.80 2.77
CA ALA A 59 1.04 -3.44 2.99
C ALA A 59 2.21 -2.55 3.42
N ILE A 60 2.21 -1.30 2.95
CA ILE A 60 3.05 -0.24 3.48
C ILE A 60 2.15 0.81 4.10
N LEU A 61 2.21 0.97 5.42
CA LEU A 61 1.64 2.11 6.12
C LEU A 61 2.58 3.31 5.95
N SER A 62 2.11 4.35 5.28
CA SER A 62 2.85 5.57 5.02
C SER A 62 2.28 6.71 5.85
N CYS A 63 3.13 7.34 6.65
CA CYS A 63 2.81 8.49 7.48
C CYS A 63 3.64 9.70 7.05
N LEU A 64 3.06 10.89 7.14
CA LEU A 64 3.84 12.11 7.33
C LEU A 64 4.05 12.35 8.83
N THR A 65 5.26 12.70 9.23
CA THR A 65 5.58 13.08 10.61
C THR A 65 6.59 14.24 10.63
N ASN A 66 6.76 14.89 11.78
CA ASN A 66 7.78 15.92 11.94
C ASN A 66 9.18 15.31 11.77
N SER A 67 10.07 16.00 11.07
CA SER A 67 11.49 15.68 11.05
C SER A 67 12.09 15.94 12.43
N GLU A 68 12.88 14.98 12.94
CA GLU A 68 13.67 15.18 14.16
C GLU A 68 14.86 16.11 13.91
N ASP A 69 15.42 16.10 12.70
CA ASP A 69 16.60 16.88 12.33
C ASP A 69 16.28 18.32 11.90
N THR A 70 15.10 18.53 11.30
CA THR A 70 14.72 19.83 10.71
C THR A 70 13.37 20.29 11.24
N PRO A 71 13.34 21.14 12.29
CA PRO A 71 12.09 21.67 12.84
C PRO A 71 11.17 22.25 11.77
N LEU A 72 9.85 22.05 11.93
CA LEU A 72 8.79 22.51 11.03
C LEU A 72 8.77 21.85 9.63
N THR A 73 9.56 20.80 9.39
CA THR A 73 9.52 20.04 8.14
C THR A 73 8.82 18.70 8.34
N LEU A 74 7.98 18.30 7.38
CA LEU A 74 7.37 16.97 7.35
C LEU A 74 8.23 16.00 6.53
N VAL A 75 8.45 14.81 7.07
CA VAL A 75 9.11 13.68 6.40
C VAL A 75 8.14 12.51 6.24
N THR A 76 8.40 11.65 5.25
CA THR A 76 7.64 10.43 5.03
C THR A 76 8.29 9.27 5.76
N VAL A 77 7.50 8.53 6.54
CA VAL A 77 7.90 7.26 7.16
C VAL A 77 7.03 6.16 6.55
N ASN A 78 7.68 5.11 6.04
CA ASN A 78 7.03 3.96 5.43
C ASN A 78 7.32 2.71 6.27
N LEU A 79 6.27 2.08 6.79
CA LEU A 79 6.34 0.88 7.62
C LEU A 79 5.73 -0.28 6.84
N SER A 80 6.52 -1.31 6.59
CA SER A 80 6.13 -2.46 5.78
C SER A 80 5.66 -3.59 6.68
N THR A 81 4.58 -4.27 6.27
CA THR A 81 4.26 -5.61 6.77
C THR A 81 5.17 -6.65 6.11
N GLU A 82 5.07 -7.89 6.59
CA GLU A 82 5.49 -9.09 5.87
C GLU A 82 4.64 -9.32 4.61
N LEU A 83 5.05 -10.30 3.80
CA LEU A 83 4.32 -10.76 2.62
C LEU A 83 3.20 -11.73 3.02
N PHE A 84 2.02 -11.52 2.45
CA PHE A 84 0.84 -12.36 2.62
C PHE A 84 0.44 -12.97 1.28
N PRO A 85 0.02 -14.25 1.26
CA PRO A 85 -0.36 -14.93 0.04
C PRO A 85 -1.59 -14.28 -0.60
N ALA A 86 -1.61 -14.26 -1.93
CA ALA A 86 -2.72 -13.77 -2.73
C ALA A 86 -3.21 -14.85 -3.71
N SER A 87 -4.50 -14.86 -3.97
CA SER A 87 -5.11 -15.79 -4.95
C SER A 87 -4.90 -15.31 -6.39
N SER A 88 -5.16 -16.19 -7.36
CA SER A 88 -5.21 -15.85 -8.79
C SER A 88 -6.35 -14.87 -9.12
N GLU A 89 -7.40 -14.88 -8.31
CA GLU A 89 -8.54 -13.96 -8.37
C GLU A 89 -8.19 -12.58 -7.80
N GLY A 90 -7.02 -12.43 -7.17
CA GLY A 90 -6.57 -11.15 -6.60
C GLY A 90 -7.03 -10.90 -5.18
N ASP A 91 -7.40 -11.95 -4.45
CA ASP A 91 -7.82 -11.83 -3.06
C ASP A 91 -6.60 -11.92 -2.15
N VAL A 92 -6.49 -10.98 -1.21
CA VAL A 92 -5.43 -10.97 -0.19
C VAL A 92 -5.99 -10.42 1.13
N GLU A 93 -5.60 -11.07 2.22
CA GLU A 93 -5.88 -10.62 3.58
C GLU A 93 -4.57 -10.43 4.34
N ILE A 94 -4.28 -9.17 4.68
CA ILE A 94 -3.08 -8.76 5.43
C ILE A 94 -3.53 -8.38 6.83
N ARG A 95 -2.93 -9.00 7.85
CA ARG A 95 -3.17 -8.67 9.25
C ARG A 95 -1.86 -8.73 10.03
N GLU A 96 -1.40 -7.58 10.49
CA GLU A 96 -0.14 -7.47 11.23
C GLU A 96 -0.20 -6.33 12.25
N VAL A 97 0.55 -6.47 13.34
CA VAL A 97 0.83 -5.36 14.25
C VAL A 97 2.04 -4.61 13.73
N VAL A 98 1.83 -3.42 13.17
CA VAL A 98 2.90 -2.56 12.68
C VAL A 98 3.49 -1.78 13.86
N GLY A 99 4.77 -2.03 14.14
CA GLY A 99 5.54 -1.32 15.17
C GLY A 99 6.01 0.06 14.72
N ASP A 100 6.50 0.86 15.68
CA ASP A 100 7.19 2.14 15.43
C ASP A 100 6.41 3.16 14.58
N ILE A 101 5.08 3.13 14.67
CA ILE A 101 4.23 4.14 14.03
C ILE A 101 4.53 5.51 14.64
N PRO A 102 4.98 6.49 13.84
CA PRO A 102 5.30 7.80 14.38
C PRO A 102 4.06 8.48 14.95
N SER A 103 4.26 9.24 16.03
CA SER A 103 3.21 10.07 16.63
C SER A 103 3.65 11.54 16.60
N PRO A 104 2.94 12.42 15.89
CA PRO A 104 1.73 12.16 15.09
C PRO A 104 2.00 11.48 13.73
N CYS A 105 1.08 10.62 13.28
CA CYS A 105 1.03 10.11 11.91
C CYS A 105 0.00 10.93 11.11
N TYR A 106 0.47 11.95 10.41
CA TYR A 106 -0.36 12.79 9.55
C TYR A 106 -0.64 12.12 8.20
N ALA A 107 -1.85 12.37 7.67
CA ALA A 107 -2.31 11.90 6.36
C ALA A 107 -1.94 10.42 6.09
N PRO A 108 -2.37 9.49 6.98
CA PRO A 108 -2.01 8.08 6.87
C PRO A 108 -2.55 7.48 5.57
N LEU A 109 -1.70 6.73 4.89
CA LEU A 109 -2.03 5.97 3.68
C LEU A 109 -1.59 4.53 3.85
N VAL A 110 -2.31 3.60 3.23
CA VAL A 110 -1.87 2.23 3.05
C VAL A 110 -1.71 1.94 1.57
N LEU A 111 -0.53 1.47 1.19
CA LEU A 111 -0.24 0.99 -0.15
C LEU A 111 -0.19 -0.54 -0.13
N VAL A 112 -0.95 -1.20 -0.99
CA VAL A 112 -0.83 -2.65 -1.24
C VAL A 112 0.20 -2.83 -2.34
N THR A 113 1.30 -3.50 -2.02
CA THR A 113 2.51 -3.54 -2.84
C THR A 113 3.00 -4.96 -3.08
N ASN A 114 3.70 -5.16 -4.19
CA ASN A 114 4.45 -6.40 -4.39
C ASN A 114 5.71 -6.46 -3.50
N ALA A 115 6.47 -7.56 -3.57
CA ALA A 115 7.69 -7.73 -2.79
C ALA A 115 8.73 -6.59 -2.99
N ALA A 116 8.75 -5.95 -4.17
CA ALA A 116 9.63 -4.84 -4.49
C ALA A 116 9.13 -3.46 -3.99
N GLY A 117 7.99 -3.41 -3.28
CA GLY A 117 7.40 -2.16 -2.77
C GLY A 117 6.62 -1.36 -3.82
N ARG A 118 6.36 -1.93 -5.00
CA ARG A 118 5.59 -1.25 -6.05
C ARG A 118 4.09 -1.43 -5.83
N TRP A 119 3.35 -0.33 -5.76
CA TRP A 119 1.94 -0.35 -5.36
C TRP A 119 1.01 -0.69 -6.51
N ALA A 120 -0.06 -1.43 -6.18
CA ALA A 120 -1.14 -1.77 -7.10
C ALA A 120 -2.51 -1.22 -6.64
N ALA A 121 -2.66 -0.96 -5.34
CA ALA A 121 -3.85 -0.33 -4.75
C ALA A 121 -3.45 0.56 -3.56
N ILE A 122 -4.28 1.56 -3.25
CA ILE A 122 -4.05 2.52 -2.16
C ILE A 122 -5.36 2.82 -1.43
N SER A 123 -5.30 2.98 -0.11
CA SER A 123 -6.39 3.50 0.71
C SER A 123 -5.90 4.58 1.67
N GLY A 124 -6.76 5.57 1.96
CA GLY A 124 -6.64 6.42 3.16
C GLY A 124 -7.41 5.84 4.34
N PHE A 125 -7.43 6.57 5.46
CA PHE A 125 -8.24 6.30 6.65
C PHE A 125 -9.25 7.42 6.90
#